data_AF-A0A4D8PQT7-F1
#
_entry.id   AF-A0A4D8PQT7-F1
#
_cell.length_a   1.000
_cell.length_b   1.000
_cell.length_c   1.000
_cell.angle_alpha   90.00
_cell.angle_beta   90.00
_cell.angle_gamma   90.00
#
_symmetry.space_group_name_H-M   'P 1'
#
loop_
_entity.id
_entity.type
_entity.pdbx_description
1 polymer ?
#
loop_
_entity_poly.entity_id
_entity_poly.type
_entity_poly.pdbx_seq_one_letter_code
_entity_poly.pdbx_strand_id
1 'polypeptide(L)' 'MFTVSEDERAAICRAYEEGGEWAAVAELRRYFSIEDNQSALYAVRSIVRWRPASLSLPRRL' A
#
# COMPACT_ATOMS: atom_id res chain seq x y z
N MET A 1 -7.42 -3.38 12.58
CA MET A 1 -7.85 -2.64 11.37
C MET A 1 -7.21 -1.26 11.44
N PHE A 2 -6.45 -0.86 10.42
CA PHE A 2 -5.76 0.43 10.36
C PHE A 2 -6.11 1.12 9.04
N THR A 3 -5.99 2.44 9.01
CA THR A 3 -6.23 3.25 7.81
C THR A 3 -4.88 3.62 7.21
N VAL A 4 -4.76 3.50 5.89
CA VAL A 4 -3.58 3.89 5.12
C VAL A 4 -3.92 5.16 4.34
N SER A 5 -3.14 6.20 4.53
CA SER A 5 -3.23 7.44 3.74
C SER A 5 -2.71 7.23 2.32
N GLU A 6 -2.99 8.18 1.43
CA GLU A 6 -2.50 8.09 0.05
C GLU A 6 -0.97 8.15 -0.05
N ASP A 7 -0.31 8.94 0.80
CA ASP A 7 1.14 9.06 0.84
C ASP A 7 1.80 7.74 1.29
N GLU A 8 1.31 7.16 2.39
CA GLU A 8 1.77 5.85 2.89
C GLU A 8 1.56 4.76 1.83
N ARG A 9 0.39 4.75 1.17
CA ARG A 9 0.11 3.83 0.06
C ARG A 9 1.11 4.01 -1.07
N ALA A 10 1.39 5.24 -1.49
CA ALA A 10 2.32 5.53 -2.57
C ALA A 10 3.74 5.05 -2.22
N ALA A 11 4.21 5.29 -0.99
CA ALA A 11 5.51 4.83 -0.51
C ALA A 11 5.60 3.28 -0.50
N ILE A 12 4.57 2.60 0.01
CA ILE A 12 4.52 1.13 0.05
C ILE A 12 4.47 0.53 -1.36
N CYS A 13 3.67 1.10 -2.27
CA CYS A 13 3.61 0.66 -3.66
C CYS A 13 4.96 0.85 -4.36
N ARG A 14 5.60 2.00 -4.17
CA ARG A 14 6.92 2.27 -4.74
C ARG A 14 7.96 1.28 -4.24
N ALA A 15 8.01 1.00 -2.93
CA ALA A 15 8.90 0.00 -2.36
C ALA A 15 8.64 -1.40 -2.93
N TYR A 16 7.39 -1.75 -3.22
CA TYR A 16 7.03 -3.00 -3.89
C TYR A 16 7.56 -3.07 -5.33
N GLU A 17 7.41 -1.98 -6.10
CA GLU A 17 7.90 -1.91 -7.48
C GLU A 17 9.43 -1.96 -7.56
N GLU A 18 10.12 -1.27 -6.66
CA GLU A 18 11.60 -1.17 -6.65
C GLU A 18 12.28 -2.39 -6.01
N GLY A 19 11.66 -3.03 -5.01
CA GLY A 19 12.31 -4.06 -4.19
C GLY A 19 11.47 -5.30 -3.90
N GLY A 20 10.26 -5.40 -4.45
CA GLY A 20 9.37 -6.55 -4.27
C GLY A 20 8.69 -6.61 -2.90
N GLU A 21 8.09 -7.76 -2.62
CA GLU A 21 7.14 -7.93 -1.52
C GLU A 21 7.73 -7.63 -0.12
N TRP A 22 8.97 -8.05 0.13
CA TRP A 22 9.62 -7.83 1.43
C TRP A 22 10.15 -6.41 1.63
N ALA A 23 10.53 -5.71 0.57
CA ALA A 23 10.86 -4.29 0.65
C ALA A 23 9.62 -3.46 1.03
N ALA A 24 8.47 -3.79 0.45
CA ALA A 24 7.19 -3.20 0.81
C ALA A 24 6.77 -3.52 2.26
N VAL A 25 7.07 -4.72 2.78
CA VAL A 25 6.85 -5.07 4.20
C VAL A 25 7.74 -4.22 5.11
N ALA A 26 9.00 -4.01 4.75
CA ALA A 26 9.90 -3.16 5.52
C ALA A 26 9.38 -1.71 5.56
N GLU A 27 8.90 -1.19 4.43
CA GLU A 27 8.31 0.15 4.36
C GLU A 27 7.00 0.25 5.15
N LEU A 28 6.10 -0.73 5.04
CA LEU A 28 4.86 -0.83 5.82
C LEU A 28 5.14 -0.74 7.34
N ARG A 29 6.20 -1.40 7.81
CA ARG A 29 6.58 -1.44 9.23
C ARG A 29 7.08 -0.11 9.79
N ARG A 30 7.38 0.87 8.94
CA ARG A 30 7.71 2.24 9.36
C ARG A 30 6.49 3.02 9.84
N TYR A 31 5.31 2.63 9.36
CA TYR A 31 4.03 3.26 9.68
C TYR A 31 3.21 2.43 10.68
N PHE A 32 3.27 1.10 10.55
CA PHE A 32 2.46 0.18 11.35
C PHE A 32 3.34 -0.88 12.00
N SER A 33 3.31 -0.98 13.33
CA SER A 33 4.04 -2.03 14.06
C SER A 33 3.34 -3.39 13.90
N ILE A 34 3.56 -4.05 12.77
CA ILE A 34 3.04 -5.39 12.44
C ILE A 34 4.19 -6.39 12.53
N GLU A 35 4.26 -7.12 13.65
CA GLU A 35 5.32 -8.10 13.90
C GLU A 35 5.13 -9.38 13.10
N ASP A 36 3.88 -9.85 12.98
CA ASP A 36 3.58 -11.06 12.23
C ASP A 36 3.80 -10.89 10.72
N ASN A 37 4.64 -11.75 10.15
CA ASN A 37 4.99 -11.72 8.73
C ASN A 37 3.79 -12.02 7.83
N GLN A 38 2.89 -12.92 8.21
CA GLN A 38 1.74 -13.27 7.37
C GLN A 38 0.76 -12.09 7.28
N SER A 39 0.50 -11.43 8.39
CA SER A 39 -0.33 -10.23 8.48
C SER A 39 0.26 -9.06 7.70
N ALA A 40 1.58 -8.86 7.79
CA ALA A 40 2.27 -7.81 7.02
C ALA A 40 2.18 -8.08 5.51
N LEU A 41 2.40 -9.32 5.07
CA LEU A 41 2.27 -9.71 3.67
C LEU A 41 0.83 -9.54 3.16
N TYR A 42 -0.16 -9.94 3.96
CA TYR A 42 -1.57 -9.74 3.63
C TYR A 42 -1.91 -8.26 3.45
N ALA A 43 -1.42 -7.40 4.34
CA ALA A 43 -1.58 -5.95 4.24
C ALA A 43 -0.94 -5.40 2.97
N VAL A 44 0.35 -5.71 2.69
CA VAL A 44 1.05 -5.26 1.47
C VAL A 44 0.27 -5.66 0.22
N ARG A 45 -0.15 -6.93 0.11
CA ARG A 45 -0.91 -7.41 -1.05
C ARG A 45 -2.25 -6.69 -1.21
N SER A 46 -2.90 -6.36 -0.10
CA SER A 46 -4.18 -5.64 -0.12
C SER A 46 -3.98 -4.19 -0.59
N ILE A 47 -2.92 -3.52 -0.12
CA ILE A 47 -2.56 -2.14 -0.49
C ILE A 47 -2.18 -2.05 -1.96
N VAL A 48 -1.31 -2.94 -2.45
CA VAL A 48 -0.83 -2.92 -3.85
C VAL A 48 -1.95 -3.28 -4.84
N ARG A 49 -2.88 -4.16 -4.46
CA ARG A 49 -4.05 -4.51 -5.29
C ARG A 49 -5.13 -3.44 -5.28
N TRP A 50 -5.10 -2.52 -4.31
CA TRP A 50 -6.07 -1.45 -4.25
C TRP A 50 -5.81 -0.44 -5.37
N ARG A 51 -6.66 -0.48 -6.40
CA ARG A 51 -6.76 0.63 -7.34
C ARG A 51 -7.64 1.70 -6.71
N PRO A 52 -7.15 2.94 -6.53
CA PRO A 52 -8.06 4.04 -6.24
C PRO A 52 -9.08 4.05 -7.38
N ALA A 53 -10.37 4.09 -7.03
CA ALA A 53 -11.39 4.33 -8.03
C ALA A 53 -10.96 5.61 -8.74
N SER A 54 -10.62 5.50 -10.02
CA SER A 54 -10.31 6.65 -10.85
C SER A 54 -11.40 7.65 -10.55
N LEU A 55 -11.05 8.81 -9.99
CA LEU A 55 -11.95 9.95 -9.97
C LEU A 55 -12.27 10.18 -11.44
N SER A 56 -13.38 9.62 -11.90
CA SER A 56 -14.01 9.93 -13.17
C SER A 56 -14.35 11.41 -13.03
N LEU A 57 -13.38 12.27 -13.36
CA LEU A 57 -13.64 13.68 -13.58
C LEU A 57 -14.82 13.71 -14.56
N PRO A 58 -15.95 14.36 -14.22
CA PRO A 58 -17.05 14.47 -15.16
C PRO A 58 -16.45 15.11 -16.42
N ARG A 59 -16.49 14.36 -17.52
CA ARG A 59 -16.09 14.85 -18.83
C ARG A 59 -16.99 16.04 -19.11
N ARG A 60 -16.47 17.26 -18.94
CA ARG A 60 -17.19 18.48 -19.32
C ARG A 60 -17.39 18.38 -20.84
N LEU A 61 -18.63 18.11 -21.23
CA LEU A 61 -19.14 18.32 -22.59
C LEU A 61 -19.42 19.81 -22.80
#